data_AF-H2XLL5-F1
#
_entry.id   AF-H2XLL5-F1
#
_cell.length_a   1.000
_cell.length_b   1.000
_cell.length_c   1.000
_cell.angle_alpha   90.00
_cell.angle_beta   90.00
_cell.angle_gamma   90.00
#
_symmetry.space_group_name_H-M   'P 1'
#
loop_
_entity.id
_entity.type
_entity.pdbx_description
1 polymer ?
#
loop_
_entity_poly.entity_id
_entity_poly.type
_entity_poly.pdbx_seq_one_letter_code
_entity_poly.pdbx_strand_id
1 'polypeptide(L)'
;MMRLSLLRSPKSPDANTDMGDHVFTYAVMPHKGTFQESEVIQQAYQLNYPMLVDYTSSGTLGYSFAKVSRKEIILESCMKSQIHSNAILVRLYESYGSSVEDVTISFPSLKIEKVNRCNTLEDLKGEVKVRGNSFTANFTPFQIKSFIVHV
;
A
#
# COMPACT_ATOMS: atom_id res chain seq x y z
N MET A 1 -1.87 -11.78 -28.42
CA MET A 1 -3.11 -10.97 -28.32
C MET A 1 -3.43 -10.78 -26.84
N MET A 2 -3.58 -9.54 -26.37
CA MET A 2 -4.08 -9.25 -25.02
C MET A 2 -5.59 -9.02 -25.07
N ARG A 3 -6.33 -9.53 -24.09
CA ARG A 3 -7.79 -9.41 -24.01
C ARG A 3 -8.20 -9.13 -22.57
N LEU A 4 -9.02 -8.10 -22.38
CA LEU A 4 -9.67 -7.78 -21.11
C LEU A 4 -11.16 -8.09 -21.24
N SER A 5 -11.71 -8.86 -20.30
CA SER A 5 -13.16 -9.09 -20.20
C SER A 5 -13.75 -7.99 -19.33
N LEU A 6 -14.62 -7.16 -19.89
CA LEU A 6 -15.24 -6.04 -19.16
C LEU A 6 -16.47 -6.49 -18.36
N LEU A 7 -17.32 -7.36 -18.92
CA LEU A 7 -18.56 -7.80 -18.29
C LEU A 7 -18.86 -9.26 -18.61
N ARG A 8 -19.54 -9.94 -17.69
CA ARG A 8 -20.16 -11.25 -17.91
C ARG A 8 -21.54 -11.26 -17.26
N SER A 9 -22.60 -11.33 -18.07
CA SER A 9 -24.00 -11.30 -17.60
C SER A 9 -24.68 -12.68 -17.70
N PRO A 10 -24.45 -13.60 -16.74
CA PRO A 10 -25.15 -14.88 -16.73
C PRO A 10 -26.66 -14.70 -16.55
N LYS A 11 -27.45 -15.67 -17.03
CA LYS A 11 -28.92 -15.66 -16.91
C LYS A 11 -29.46 -16.54 -15.78
N SER A 12 -28.57 -17.18 -15.04
CA SER A 12 -28.90 -17.95 -13.84
C SER A 12 -27.80 -17.70 -12.80
N PRO A 13 -28.14 -17.51 -11.51
CA PRO A 13 -29.48 -17.60 -10.90
C PRO A 13 -30.34 -16.34 -11.10
N ASP A 14 -29.76 -15.23 -11.55
CA ASP A 14 -30.45 -13.95 -11.72
C ASP A 14 -30.69 -13.62 -13.20
N ALA A 15 -31.96 -13.39 -13.56
CA ALA A 15 -32.38 -13.05 -14.92
C ALA A 15 -31.89 -11.66 -15.36
N ASN A 16 -31.61 -10.78 -14.40
CA ASN A 16 -31.26 -9.38 -14.61
C ASN A 16 -29.79 -9.08 -14.29
N THR A 17 -28.94 -10.09 -14.18
CA THR A 17 -27.52 -9.93 -13.83
C THR A 17 -26.87 -8.86 -14.71
N ASP A 18 -26.29 -7.85 -14.06
CA ASP A 18 -25.58 -6.72 -14.67
C ASP A 18 -26.39 -5.88 -15.68
N MET A 19 -27.72 -5.86 -15.59
CA MET A 19 -28.52 -4.90 -16.34
C MET A 19 -28.41 -3.50 -15.71
N GLY A 20 -28.06 -2.49 -16.50
CA GLY A 20 -27.88 -1.11 -16.06
C GLY A 20 -26.65 -0.47 -16.70
N ASP A 21 -26.31 0.73 -16.23
CA ASP A 21 -25.14 1.46 -16.70
C ASP A 21 -23.87 0.98 -15.99
N HIS A 22 -22.79 0.81 -16.75
CA HIS A 22 -21.49 0.39 -16.26
C HIS A 22 -20.41 1.36 -16.73
N VAL A 23 -19.50 1.73 -15.83
CA VAL A 23 -18.32 2.54 -16.14
C VAL A 23 -17.09 1.69 -15.88
N PHE A 24 -16.28 1.48 -16.92
CA PHE A 24 -15.04 0.71 -16.85
C PHE A 24 -13.83 1.63 -17.02
N THR A 25 -12.87 1.54 -16.11
CA THR A 25 -11.57 2.21 -16.21
C THR A 25 -10.51 1.17 -16.52
N TYR A 26 -9.75 1.37 -17.60
CA TYR A 26 -8.59 0.56 -17.94
C TYR A 26 -7.56 1.44 -18.64
N ALA A 27 -6.29 1.03 -18.59
CA ALA A 27 -5.20 1.72 -19.26
C ALA A 27 -4.27 0.70 -19.92
N VAL A 28 -3.70 1.10 -21.05
CA VAL A 28 -2.56 0.40 -21.64
C VAL A 28 -1.35 1.31 -21.44
N MET A 29 -0.32 0.80 -20.76
CA MET A 29 0.92 1.52 -20.51
C MET A 29 2.07 0.84 -21.26
N PRO A 30 2.32 1.22 -22.53
CA PRO A 30 3.54 0.82 -23.20
C PRO A 30 4.75 1.34 -22.42
N HIS A 31 5.74 0.49 -22.20
CA HIS A 31 6.93 0.84 -21.43
C HIS A 31 8.18 0.15 -21.98
N LYS A 32 9.36 0.60 -21.56
CA LYS A 32 10.64 0.05 -21.98
C LYS A 32 11.23 -0.82 -20.87
N GLY A 33 11.85 -1.94 -21.24
CA GLY A 33 12.44 -2.85 -20.26
C GLY A 33 11.37 -3.62 -19.48
N THR A 34 11.72 -4.02 -18.27
CA THR A 34 10.86 -4.83 -17.40
C THR A 34 9.80 -3.96 -16.70
N PHE A 35 8.77 -4.61 -16.14
CA PHE A 35 7.72 -3.90 -15.40
C PHE A 35 8.28 -3.22 -14.14
N GLN A 36 9.34 -3.78 -13.54
CA GLN A 36 10.04 -3.23 -12.38
C GLN A 36 10.78 -1.92 -12.72
N GLU A 37 11.47 -1.90 -13.87
CA GLU A 37 12.21 -0.72 -14.33
C GLU A 37 11.26 0.44 -14.66
N SER A 38 10.09 0.11 -15.19
CA SER A 38 9.06 1.07 -15.61
C SER A 38 8.01 1.40 -14.55
N GLU A 39 8.16 0.89 -13.33
CA GLU A 39 7.28 1.19 -12.19
C GLU A 39 5.79 0.94 -12.49
N VAL A 40 5.52 -0.10 -13.28
CA VAL A 40 4.16 -0.42 -13.76
C VAL A 40 3.22 -0.69 -12.58
N ILE A 41 3.72 -1.31 -11.51
CA ILE A 41 2.96 -1.55 -10.28
C ILE A 41 2.53 -0.21 -9.66
N GLN A 42 3.45 0.74 -9.50
CA GLN A 42 3.16 2.05 -8.94
C GLN A 42 2.15 2.82 -9.79
N GLN A 43 2.29 2.79 -11.12
CA GLN A 43 1.33 3.40 -12.03
C GLN A 43 -0.06 2.75 -11.97
N ALA A 44 -0.12 1.43 -11.79
CA ALA A 44 -1.39 0.73 -11.55
C ALA A 44 -2.05 1.19 -10.24
N TYR A 45 -1.29 1.41 -9.16
CA TYR A 45 -1.85 2.02 -7.94
C TYR A 45 -2.34 3.44 -8.21
N GLN A 46 -1.57 4.29 -8.90
CA GLN A 46 -1.98 5.67 -9.19
C GLN A 46 -3.27 5.74 -10.01
N LEU A 47 -3.53 4.78 -10.91
CA LEU A 47 -4.79 4.69 -11.63
C LEU A 47 -5.97 4.30 -10.72
N ASN A 48 -5.74 3.42 -9.74
CA ASN A 48 -6.79 2.89 -8.86
C ASN A 48 -7.03 3.76 -7.60
N TYR A 49 -6.11 4.64 -7.25
CA TYR A 49 -6.21 5.54 -6.09
C TYR A 49 -6.15 7.00 -6.55
N PRO A 50 -7.28 7.57 -7.01
CA PRO A 50 -7.33 8.95 -7.48
C PRO A 50 -6.97 9.93 -6.36
N MET A 51 -6.33 11.03 -6.73
CA MET A 51 -5.99 12.09 -5.79
C MET A 51 -7.27 12.74 -5.25
N LEU A 52 -7.35 12.87 -3.93
CA LEU A 52 -8.40 13.64 -3.28
C LEU A 52 -7.99 15.12 -3.24
N VAL A 53 -8.89 15.99 -3.69
CA VAL A 53 -8.68 17.43 -3.73
C VAL A 53 -9.67 18.09 -2.78
N ASP A 54 -9.18 18.97 -1.91
CA ASP A 54 -10.01 19.73 -0.98
C ASP A 54 -9.53 21.19 -0.92
N TYR A 55 -10.45 22.10 -0.59
CA TYR A 55 -10.19 23.53 -0.51
C TYR A 55 -9.92 23.94 0.94
N THR A 56 -8.83 24.65 1.19
CA THR A 56 -8.56 25.24 2.49
C THR A 56 -8.40 26.76 2.39
N SER A 57 -8.97 27.49 3.34
CA SER A 57 -8.84 28.95 3.44
C SER A 57 -7.47 29.40 3.96
N SER A 58 -6.75 28.51 4.63
CA SER A 58 -5.36 28.69 5.09
C SER A 58 -4.77 27.34 5.48
N GLY A 59 -3.54 27.03 5.05
CA GLY A 59 -2.86 25.83 5.50
C GLY A 59 -1.47 25.68 4.91
N THR A 60 -0.55 25.16 5.71
CA THR A 60 0.75 24.67 5.23
C THR A 60 0.50 23.37 4.47
N LEU A 61 0.63 23.39 3.14
CA LEU A 61 0.69 22.19 2.32
C LEU A 61 2.04 21.51 2.56
N GLY A 62 2.07 20.33 3.18
CA GLY A 62 3.32 19.55 3.19
C GLY A 62 3.58 18.66 4.38
N TYR A 63 2.62 17.79 4.73
CA TYR A 63 2.91 16.71 5.68
C TYR A 63 2.84 15.37 4.95
N SER A 64 3.98 14.68 4.87
CA SER A 64 4.01 13.27 4.48
C SER A 64 3.64 12.46 5.70
N PHE A 65 2.58 11.65 5.56
CA PHE A 65 2.14 10.77 6.64
C PHE A 65 3.09 9.57 6.80
N ALA A 66 3.44 8.93 5.69
CA ALA A 66 4.38 7.82 5.65
C ALA A 66 5.26 7.90 4.39
N LYS A 67 6.50 7.42 4.48
CA LYS A 67 7.44 7.30 3.36
C LYS A 67 8.23 6.00 3.48
N VAL A 68 8.38 5.33 2.34
CA VAL A 68 9.19 4.11 2.17
C VAL A 68 10.36 4.44 1.24
N SER A 69 11.59 4.05 1.60
CA SER A 69 12.79 4.44 0.85
C SER A 69 13.05 3.64 -0.42
N ARG A 70 12.38 2.50 -0.61
CA ARG A 70 12.63 1.52 -1.67
C ARG A 70 11.37 1.30 -2.50
N LYS A 71 11.47 1.49 -3.81
CA LYS A 71 10.32 1.37 -4.73
C LYS A 71 9.82 -0.07 -4.88
N GLU A 72 10.69 -1.03 -4.63
CA GLU A 72 10.38 -2.46 -4.60
C GLU A 72 9.36 -2.79 -3.51
N ILE A 73 9.27 -1.95 -2.47
CA ILE A 73 8.39 -2.13 -1.33
C ILE A 73 7.18 -1.20 -1.43
N ILE A 74 5.99 -1.80 -1.46
CA ILE A 74 4.73 -1.07 -1.48
C ILE A 74 4.18 -1.02 -0.05
N LEU A 75 3.84 0.18 0.42
CA LEU A 75 3.01 0.36 1.61
C LEU A 75 1.55 0.13 1.20
N GLU A 76 1.05 -1.06 1.46
CA GLU A 76 -0.25 -1.51 0.99
C GLU A 76 -1.40 -0.98 1.83
N SER A 77 -1.24 -0.99 3.16
CA SER A 77 -2.29 -0.53 4.05
C SER A 77 -1.71 0.22 5.22
N CYS A 78 -2.36 1.33 5.58
CA CYS A 78 -2.11 2.06 6.80
C CYS A 78 -3.46 2.33 7.47
N MET A 79 -3.68 1.75 8.64
CA MET A 79 -4.97 1.80 9.33
C MET A 79 -4.80 1.87 10.84
N LYS A 80 -5.81 2.37 11.55
CA LYS A 80 -5.83 2.29 13.02
C LYS A 80 -5.88 0.82 13.43
N SER A 81 -5.01 0.45 14.35
CA SER A 81 -4.98 -0.87 14.97
C SER A 81 -6.30 -1.15 15.70
N GLN A 82 -6.82 -2.36 15.57
CA GLN A 82 -8.06 -2.77 16.23
C GLN A 82 -7.81 -3.42 17.60
N ILE A 83 -6.60 -3.95 17.81
CA ILE A 83 -6.24 -4.68 19.03
C ILE A 83 -5.42 -3.79 19.98
N HIS A 84 -4.49 -3.02 19.43
CA HIS A 84 -3.60 -2.16 20.21
C HIS A 84 -4.10 -0.71 20.21
N SER A 85 -4.32 -0.16 21.40
CA SER A 85 -4.73 1.24 21.58
C SER A 85 -3.61 2.20 21.14
N ASN A 86 -4.00 3.36 20.61
CA ASN A 86 -3.09 4.40 20.11
C ASN A 86 -1.99 3.85 19.19
N ALA A 87 -2.38 2.96 18.28
CA ALA A 87 -1.44 2.37 17.35
C ALA A 87 -2.00 2.34 15.93
N ILE A 88 -1.08 2.29 14.98
CA ILE A 88 -1.33 2.21 13.55
C ILE A 88 -0.78 0.87 13.08
N LEU A 89 -1.60 0.08 12.40
CA LEU A 89 -1.17 -1.07 11.64
C LEU A 89 -0.70 -0.61 10.26
N VAL A 90 0.55 -0.95 9.93
CA VAL A 90 1.08 -0.79 8.58
C VAL A 90 1.45 -2.13 7.97
N ARG A 91 1.01 -2.37 6.74
CA ARG A 91 1.35 -3.57 5.98
C ARG A 91 2.08 -3.18 4.71
N LEU A 92 3.21 -3.85 4.49
CA LEU A 92 4.05 -3.65 3.33
C LEU A 92 4.34 -4.98 2.66
N TYR A 93 4.58 -4.95 1.36
CA TYR A 93 5.05 -6.13 0.64
C TYR A 93 6.14 -5.79 -0.38
N GLU A 94 6.99 -6.78 -0.65
CA GLU A 94 7.96 -6.72 -1.75
C GLU A 94 7.28 -7.12 -3.05
N SER A 95 7.37 -6.26 -4.05
CA SER A 95 6.53 -6.33 -5.25
C SER A 95 7.30 -6.76 -6.51
N TYR A 96 8.63 -6.81 -6.45
CA TYR A 96 9.49 -7.01 -7.63
C TYR A 96 10.07 -8.43 -7.71
N GLY A 97 9.86 -9.28 -6.69
CA GLY A 97 10.37 -10.65 -6.62
C GLY A 97 11.84 -10.72 -6.18
N SER A 98 12.33 -9.72 -5.45
CA SER A 98 13.72 -9.55 -5.06
C SER A 98 13.94 -9.52 -3.53
N SER A 99 15.17 -9.78 -3.08
CA SER A 99 15.55 -9.51 -1.69
C SER A 99 15.98 -8.05 -1.54
N VAL A 100 15.43 -7.37 -0.55
CA VAL A 100 15.66 -5.94 -0.32
C VAL A 100 16.06 -5.71 1.13
N GLU A 101 17.24 -5.17 1.34
CA GLU A 101 17.75 -4.85 2.68
C GLU A 101 17.66 -3.35 2.98
N ASP A 102 17.66 -3.02 4.27
CA ASP A 102 17.68 -1.65 4.80
C ASP A 102 16.58 -0.74 4.26
N VAL A 103 15.38 -1.30 4.06
CA VAL A 103 14.19 -0.52 3.71
C VAL A 103 13.85 0.35 4.90
N THR A 104 13.86 1.67 4.72
CA THR A 104 13.50 2.64 5.75
C THR A 104 12.03 2.99 5.59
N ILE A 105 11.26 2.79 6.66
CA ILE A 105 9.87 3.20 6.78
C ILE A 105 9.84 4.36 7.79
N SER A 106 9.31 5.51 7.36
CA SER A 106 9.31 6.74 8.15
C SER A 106 7.93 7.37 8.22
N PHE A 107 7.62 7.99 9.36
CA PHE A 107 6.38 8.70 9.62
C PHE A 107 6.70 10.12 10.11
N PRO A 108 7.06 11.05 9.22
CA PRO A 108 7.60 12.36 9.60
C PRO A 108 6.71 13.18 10.53
N SER A 109 5.39 12.97 10.44
CA SER A 109 4.37 13.75 11.15
C SER A 109 3.90 13.09 12.45
N LEU A 110 4.46 11.94 12.82
CA LEU A 110 4.08 11.18 14.01
C LEU A 110 5.24 11.11 15.00
N LYS A 111 4.94 10.97 16.30
CA LYS A 111 5.94 10.65 17.32
C LYS A 111 5.87 9.14 17.58
N ILE A 112 6.84 8.39 17.06
CA ILE A 112 6.85 6.93 17.25
C ILE A 112 7.39 6.60 18.63
N GLU A 113 6.59 5.93 19.45
CA GLU A 113 7.03 5.43 20.76
C GLU A 113 7.68 4.05 20.64
N LYS A 114 7.06 3.18 19.84
CA LYS A 114 7.46 1.78 19.70
C LYS A 114 6.98 1.22 18.38
N VAL A 115 7.73 0.25 17.84
CA VAL A 115 7.29 -0.54 16.69
C VAL A 115 7.44 -2.03 16.98
N ASN A 116 6.38 -2.79 16.70
CA ASN A 116 6.41 -4.23 16.78
C ASN A 116 6.10 -4.87 15.43
N ARG A 117 6.84 -5.91 15.06
CA ARG A 117 6.39 -6.79 13.98
C ARG A 117 5.17 -7.56 14.46
N CYS A 118 4.18 -7.72 13.60
CA CYS A 118 3.02 -8.56 13.87
C CYS A 118 2.70 -9.51 12.70
N ASN A 119 1.77 -10.44 12.91
CA ASN A 119 1.12 -11.19 11.84
C ASN A 119 -0.10 -10.41 11.29
N THR A 120 -0.86 -11.03 10.38
CA THR A 120 -2.05 -10.43 9.78
C THR A 120 -3.15 -10.12 10.80
N LEU A 121 -3.21 -10.88 11.90
CA LEU A 121 -4.15 -10.72 13.02
C LEU A 121 -3.66 -9.74 14.09
N GLU A 122 -2.59 -8.98 13.82
CA GLU A 122 -1.97 -8.03 14.77
C GLU A 122 -1.33 -8.68 16.01
N ASP A 123 -1.10 -10.00 16.00
CA ASP A 123 -0.35 -10.68 17.06
C ASP A 123 1.12 -10.29 17.00
N LEU A 124 1.64 -9.73 18.10
CA LEU A 124 3.01 -9.24 18.19
C LEU A 124 4.02 -10.40 18.16
N LYS A 125 5.06 -10.28 17.34
CA LYS A 125 6.13 -11.28 17.18
C LYS A 125 7.48 -10.81 17.72
N GLY A 126 7.71 -9.50 17.80
CA GLY A 126 8.95 -8.92 18.29
C GLY A 126 9.00 -7.41 18.09
N GLU A 127 9.92 -6.75 18.78
CA GLU A 127 10.13 -5.31 18.68
C GLU A 127 11.14 -4.97 17.59
N VAL A 128 10.93 -3.85 16.91
CA VAL A 128 11.82 -3.32 15.88
C VAL A 128 12.47 -2.06 16.42
N LYS A 129 13.79 -1.94 16.27
CA LYS A 129 14.52 -0.75 16.73
C LYS A 129 14.08 0.48 15.94
N VAL A 130 13.66 1.51 16.66
CA VAL A 130 13.24 2.81 16.12
C VAL A 130 14.42 3.79 16.17
N ARG A 131 14.55 4.63 15.14
CA ARG A 131 15.49 5.76 15.08
C ARG A 131 14.72 7.02 14.66
N GLY A 132 14.47 7.92 15.62
CA GLY A 132 13.58 9.06 15.42
C GLY A 132 12.17 8.60 15.06
N ASN A 133 11.61 9.11 13.97
CA ASN A 133 10.29 8.70 13.47
C ASN A 133 10.39 7.69 12.32
N SER A 134 11.35 6.76 12.42
CA SER A 134 11.59 5.74 11.40
C SER A 134 12.10 4.43 11.96
N PHE A 135 11.96 3.36 11.19
CA PHE A 135 12.56 2.06 11.46
C PHE A 135 12.97 1.39 10.15
N THR A 136 13.81 0.35 10.24
CA THR A 136 14.25 -0.41 9.07
C THR A 136 13.73 -1.84 9.07
N ALA A 137 13.55 -2.39 7.89
CA ALA A 137 13.18 -3.79 7.69
C ALA A 137 13.79 -4.35 6.40
N ASN A 138 14.09 -5.65 6.40
CA ASN A 138 14.51 -6.38 5.20
C ASN A 138 13.33 -7.18 4.65
N PHE A 139 13.30 -7.44 3.36
CA PHE A 139 12.25 -8.23 2.70
C PHE A 139 12.88 -9.31 1.83
N THR A 140 12.27 -10.48 1.82
CA THR A 140 12.55 -11.53 0.82
C THR A 140 11.54 -11.44 -0.33
N PRO A 141 11.77 -12.11 -1.48
CA PRO A 141 10.86 -12.06 -2.62
C PRO A 141 9.40 -12.29 -2.23
N PHE A 142 8.52 -11.38 -2.65
CA PHE A 142 7.07 -11.40 -2.41
C PHE A 142 6.65 -11.45 -0.93
N GLN A 143 7.54 -11.11 -0.01
CA GLN A 143 7.25 -11.17 1.41
C GLN A 143 6.31 -10.04 1.84
N ILE A 144 5.26 -10.40 2.58
CA ILE A 144 4.40 -9.46 3.28
C ILE A 144 4.91 -9.30 4.72
N LYS A 145 5.03 -8.06 5.19
CA LYS A 145 5.30 -7.73 6.59
C LYS A 145 4.28 -6.75 7.14
N SER A 146 3.86 -7.02 8.37
CA SER A 146 2.96 -6.14 9.12
C SER A 146 3.68 -5.62 10.36
N PHE A 147 3.42 -4.36 10.70
CA PHE A 147 3.97 -3.71 11.89
C PHE A 147 2.88 -2.93 12.61
N ILE A 148 2.90 -2.99 13.94
CA ILE A 148 2.16 -2.10 14.81
C ILE A 148 3.09 -0.96 15.19
N VAL A 149 2.71 0.26 14.86
CA VAL A 149 3.42 1.52 15.17
C VAL A 149 2.64 2.22 16.27
N HIS A 150 3.19 2.28 17.47
CA HIS A 150 2.60 2.94 18.63
C HIS A 150 2.97 4.44 18.60
N VAL A 151 1.97 5.31 18.80
CA VAL A 151 2.07 6.77 18.65
C VAL A 151 1.44 7.54 19.80
#